data_AF-A0A5M9RAM7-F1
#
_entry.id   AF-A0A5M9RAM7-F1
#
_cell.length_a   1.000
_cell.length_b   1.000
_cell.length_c   1.000
_cell.angle_alpha   90.00
_cell.angle_beta   90.00
_cell.angle_gamma   90.00
#
_symmetry.space_group_name_H-M   'P 1'
#
loop_
_entity.id
_entity.type
_entity.pdbx_description
1 polymer ?
#
loop_
_entity_poly.entity_id
_entity_poly.type
_entity_poly.pdbx_seq_one_letter_code
_entity_poly.pdbx_strand_id
1 'polypeptide(L)' 'MVKSITLGVDQSLTDYGTTVNLDYKWKGVNHLTMIQFFNGGLDTITFDYNGKGTTVLMERSPD' A
#
# COMPACT_ATOMS: atom_id res chain seq x y z
N MET A 1 15.82 -6.70 7.16
CA MET A 1 15.93 -6.81 5.69
C MET A 1 14.78 -6.02 5.12
N VAL A 2 15.01 -4.98 4.31
CA VAL A 2 13.91 -4.22 3.68
C VAL A 2 13.39 -5.08 2.53
N LYS A 3 12.15 -5.58 2.60
CA LYS A 3 11.53 -6.25 1.45
C LYS A 3 11.15 -5.20 0.43
N SER A 4 11.70 -5.30 -0.77
CA SER A 4 11.40 -4.39 -1.88
C SER A 4 10.05 -4.74 -2.50
N ILE A 5 9.22 -3.73 -2.72
CA ILE A 5 7.98 -3.84 -3.48
C ILE A 5 8.32 -3.93 -4.97
N THR A 6 7.76 -4.91 -5.68
CA THR A 6 7.90 -4.99 -7.14
C THR A 6 6.81 -4.15 -7.80
N LEU A 7 7.19 -3.20 -8.65
CA LEU A 7 6.25 -2.35 -9.38
C LEU A 7 5.41 -3.19 -10.35
N GLY A 8 4.12 -2.90 -10.44
CA GLY A 8 3.23 -3.54 -11.43
C GLY A 8 2.82 -4.98 -11.08
N VAL A 9 3.21 -5.49 -9.90
CA VAL A 9 2.88 -6.84 -9.46
C VAL A 9 2.10 -6.76 -8.15
N ASP A 10 0.96 -7.43 -8.09
CA ASP A 10 0.19 -7.59 -6.86
C ASP A 10 0.97 -8.54 -5.94
N GLN A 11 1.32 -8.09 -4.72
CA GLN A 11 1.97 -8.95 -3.74
C GLN A 11 1.44 -8.61 -2.34
N SER A 12 1.29 -9.64 -1.52
CA SER A 12 1.01 -9.48 -0.11
C SER A 12 2.30 -9.68 0.68
N LEU A 13 2.59 -8.75 1.57
CA LEU A 13 3.73 -8.80 2.46
C LEU A 13 3.23 -8.85 3.90
N THR A 14 3.35 -10.02 4.51
CA THR A 14 3.37 -10.14 5.96
C THR A 14 4.78 -9.84 6.44
N ASP A 15 4.91 -8.99 7.45
CA ASP A 15 6.14 -8.68 8.23
C ASP A 15 6.74 -7.26 8.03
N TYR A 16 5.97 -6.22 8.41
CA TYR A 16 6.50 -4.87 8.66
C TYR A 16 6.37 -4.55 10.16
N GLY A 17 7.16 -5.25 10.98
CA GLY A 17 6.93 -5.28 12.43
C GLY A 17 5.73 -6.16 12.78
N THR A 18 5.71 -6.69 13.99
CA THR A 18 4.84 -7.78 14.49
C THR A 18 3.31 -7.58 14.39
N THR A 19 2.80 -6.55 13.73
CA THR A 19 1.40 -6.11 13.87
C THR A 19 0.75 -5.59 12.58
N VAL A 20 1.44 -5.58 11.44
CA VAL A 20 0.90 -5.02 10.18
C VAL A 20 1.02 -6.00 9.01
N ASN A 21 -0.11 -6.29 8.36
CA ASN A 21 -0.15 -6.98 7.07
C ASN A 21 -0.37 -5.95 5.95
N LEU A 22 0.40 -6.05 4.87
CA LEU A 22 0.27 -5.16 3.72
C LEU A 22 -0.25 -5.94 2.51
N ASP A 23 -1.26 -5.41 1.85
CA ASP A 23 -1.67 -5.80 0.49
C ASP A 23 -1.46 -4.60 -0.42
N TYR A 24 -0.92 -4.82 -1.62
CA TYR A 24 -0.82 -3.76 -2.61
C TYR A 24 -1.18 -4.24 -4.00
N LYS A 25 -1.85 -3.34 -4.72
CA LYS A 25 -2.31 -3.55 -6.09
C LYS A 25 -1.84 -2.43 -6.98
N TRP A 26 -1.29 -2.81 -8.12
CA TRP A 26 -0.86 -1.87 -9.14
C TRP A 26 -1.86 -1.84 -10.30
N LYS A 27 -2.26 -0.64 -10.70
CA LYS A 27 -2.93 -0.40 -11.98
C LYS A 27 -1.94 0.27 -12.93
N GLY A 28 -1.19 -0.55 -13.66
CA GLY A 28 -0.04 -0.11 -14.44
C GLY A 28 1.13 0.32 -13.55
N VAL A 29 1.91 1.33 -13.97
CA VAL A 29 3.08 1.82 -13.22
C VAL A 29 2.84 3.13 -12.46
N ASN A 30 1.65 3.70 -12.62
CA ASN A 30 1.33 5.04 -12.12
C ASN A 30 0.37 5.05 -10.94
N HIS A 31 -0.35 3.95 -10.70
CA HIS A 31 -1.37 3.90 -9.66
C HIS A 31 -1.12 2.69 -8.76
N LEU A 32 -0.85 2.97 -7.49
CA LEU A 32 -0.65 1.98 -6.44
C LEU A 32 -1.71 2.20 -5.37
N THR A 33 -2.47 1.15 -5.07
CA THR A 33 -3.30 1.09 -3.88
C THR A 33 -2.64 0.15 -2.89
N MET A 34 -2.43 0.60 -1.67
CA MET A 34 -1.89 -0.17 -0.56
C MET A 34 -2.92 -0.22 0.56
N ILE A 35 -3.22 -1.42 1.03
CA ILE A 35 -4.08 -1.65 2.20
C ILE A 35 -3.18 -2.13 3.33
N GLN A 36 -3.21 -1.41 4.45
CA GLN A 36 -2.53 -1.78 5.67
C GLN A 36 -3.56 -2.31 6.65
N PHE A 37 -3.44 -3.58 7.02
CA PHE A 37 -4.24 -4.18 8.08
C PHE A 37 -3.45 -4.11 9.38
N PHE A 38 -4.04 -3.53 10.41
CA PHE A 38 -3.48 -3.48 11.75
C PHE A 38 -4.52 -4.00 12.75
N ASN A 39 -4.10 -4.22 13.99
CA ASN A 39 -5.01 -4.71 15.02
C ASN A 39 -6.05 -3.62 15.35
N GLY A 40 -7.29 -3.79 14.89
CA GLY A 40 -8.40 -2.84 15.08
C GLY A 40 -8.75 -1.97 13.87
N GLY A 41 -8.37 -2.35 12.65
CA GLY A 41 -8.87 -1.70 11.43
C GLY A 41 -7.93 -1.82 10.23
N LEU A 42 -8.20 -0.99 9.22
CA LEU A 42 -7.36 -0.86 8.04
C LEU A 42 -7.16 0.60 7.62
N ASP A 43 -6.00 0.87 7.02
CA ASP A 43 -5.71 2.12 6.32
C ASP A 43 -5.59 1.79 4.81
N THR A 44 -6.26 2.55 3.96
CA THR A 44 -6.07 2.49 2.49
C THR A 44 -5.27 3.70 2.06
N ILE A 45 -4.14 3.46 1.40
CA ILE A 45 -3.24 4.49 0.89
C ILE A 45 -3.15 4.34 -0.63
N THR A 46 -3.48 5.40 -1.36
CA THR A 46 -3.41 5.44 -2.81
C THR A 46 -2.32 6.43 -3.24
N PHE A 47 -1.42 5.96 -4.09
CA PHE A 47 -0.40 6.77 -4.76
C PHE A 47 -0.75 6.87 -6.25
N ASP A 48 -0.90 8.09 -6.75
CA ASP A 48 -1.19 8.35 -8.15
C ASP A 48 -0.13 9.27 -8.75
N TYR A 49 0.66 8.73 -9.68
CA TYR A 49 1.75 9.40 -10.36
C TYR A 49 1.32 9.87 -11.75
N ASN A 50 1.35 11.18 -11.98
CA ASN A 50 0.91 11.80 -13.23
C ASN A 50 2.05 12.08 -14.22
N GLY A 51 3.26 11.53 -14.00
CA GLY A 51 4.45 11.81 -14.82
C GLY A 51 5.24 13.06 -14.41
N LYS A 52 4.75 13.85 -13.45
CA LYS A 52 5.42 15.05 -12.92
C LYS A 52 5.52 15.03 -11.39
N GLY A 53 4.59 14.38 -10.72
CA GLY A 53 4.56 14.24 -9.28
C GLY A 53 3.57 13.18 -8.84
N THR A 54 3.64 12.81 -7.56
CA THR A 54 2.81 11.78 -6.95
C THR A 54 1.84 12.43 -5.98
N THR A 55 0.55 12.21 -6.19
CA THR A 55 -0.49 12.51 -5.22
C THR A 55 -0.64 11.34 -4.27
N VAL A 56 -0.74 11.62 -2.97
CA VAL A 56 -0.97 10.61 -1.93
C VAL A 56 -2.31 10.87 -1.27
N LEU A 57 -3.20 9.89 -1.32
CA LEU A 57 -4.46 9.88 -0.59
C LEU A 57 -4.38 8.80 0.50
N MET A 58 -4.79 9.14 1.72
CA MET A 58 -4.87 8.19 2.83
C MET A 58 -6.25 8.24 3.45
N GLU A 59 -6.90 7.08 3.52
CA GLU A 59 -8.19 6.88 4.15
C GLU A 59 -8.02 5.89 5.30
N ARG A 60 -8.52 6.27 6.48
CA ARG A 60 -8.43 5.46 7.70
C ARG A 60 -9.79 4.89 8.04
N SER A 61 -9.84 3.59 8.26
CA SER A 61 -11.05 2.85 8.62
C SER A 61 -10.78 2.04 9.90
N PRO A 62 -10.96 2.67 11.09
CA PRO A 62 -10.92 1.95 12.35
C PRO A 62 -12.19 1.09 12.53
N ASP A 63 -12.05 -0.08 13.18
CA ASP A 63 -13.18 -0.93 13.60
C ASP A 63 -13.95 -0.32 14.79
#